data_AF-A0A838I8C6-F1
#
_entry.id   AF-A0A838I8C6-F1
#
_cell.length_a   1.000
_cell.length_b   1.000
_cell.length_c   1.000
_cell.angle_alpha   90.00
_cell.angle_beta   90.00
_cell.angle_gamma   90.00
#
_symmetry.space_group_name_H-M   'P 1'
#
loop_
_entity.id
_entity.type
_entity.pdbx_description
1 polymer ?
#
loop_
_entity_poly.entity_id
_entity_poly.type
_entity_poly.pdbx_seq_one_letter_code
_entity_poly.pdbx_strand_id
1 'polypeptide(L)'
;MRARVLIRPKEGILDPQGQAVERALPALGFDGVSGVHVGRMVELDVEDPSRLPEMCERLLANPLIEDYEVLVMEPAGAAGPGS
;
A
#
# COMPACT_ATOMS: atom_id res chain seq x y z
N MET A 1 -7.42 -15.66 -6.45
CA MET A 1 -7.22 -14.29 -6.98
C MET A 1 -6.03 -13.67 -6.29
N ARG A 2 -5.26 -12.81 -6.96
CA ARG A 2 -4.14 -12.10 -6.33
C ARG A 2 -4.62 -10.74 -5.85
N ALA A 3 -4.18 -10.30 -4.69
CA ALA A 3 -4.51 -8.98 -4.15
C ALA A 3 -3.26 -8.29 -3.61
N ARG A 4 -3.27 -6.96 -3.65
CA ARG A 4 -2.32 -6.08 -2.97
C ARG A 4 -3.06 -5.26 -1.94
N VAL A 5 -2.49 -5.15 -0.75
CA VAL A 5 -2.98 -4.29 0.33
C VAL A 5 -1.91 -3.25 0.60
N LEU A 6 -2.22 -1.99 0.30
CA LEU A 6 -1.38 -0.84 0.64
C LEU A 6 -1.78 -0.37 2.02
N ILE A 7 -0.84 -0.30 2.96
CA ILE A 7 -1.08 0.13 4.34
C ILE A 7 -0.18 1.32 4.62
N ARG A 8 -0.76 2.41 5.14
CA ARG A 8 -0.07 3.68 5.40
C ARG A 8 -0.54 4.28 6.72
N PRO A 9 0.31 5.05 7.43
CA PRO A 9 -0.14 5.81 8.59
C PRO A 9 -1.34 6.70 8.25
N LYS A 10 -2.29 6.81 9.18
CA LYS A 10 -3.41 7.76 9.08
C LYS A 10 -2.90 9.20 9.04
N GLU A 11 -3.69 10.08 8.46
CA GLU A 11 -3.42 11.52 8.51
C GLU A 11 -3.28 11.99 9.97
N GLY A 12 -2.25 12.80 10.24
CA GLY A 12 -1.92 13.27 11.59
C GLY A 12 -1.12 12.28 12.44
N ILE A 13 -0.92 11.04 12.01
CA ILE A 13 0.02 10.11 12.64
C ILE A 13 1.43 10.39 12.13
N LEU A 14 2.38 10.43 13.07
CA LEU A 14 3.79 10.65 12.74
C LEU A 14 4.32 9.48 11.90
N ASP A 15 4.92 9.80 10.75
CA ASP A 15 5.67 8.88 9.90
C ASP A 15 7.17 9.24 9.90
N PRO A 16 7.97 8.68 10.82
CA PRO A 16 9.40 8.98 10.89
C PRO A 16 10.17 8.54 9.64
N GLN A 17 9.70 7.49 8.95
CA GLN A 17 10.36 6.95 7.77
C GLN A 17 10.12 7.87 6.57
N GLY A 18 8.87 8.31 6.36
CA GLY A 18 8.52 9.33 5.38
C GLY A 18 9.34 10.61 5.56
N GLN A 19 9.42 11.12 6.78
CA GLN A 19 10.23 12.31 7.10
C GLN A 19 11.73 12.13 6.81
N ALA A 20 12.28 10.94 7.08
CA ALA A 20 13.68 10.65 6.79
C ALA A 20 13.95 10.66 5.28
N VAL A 21 13.06 10.06 4.49
CA VAL A 21 13.16 10.05 3.02
C VAL A 21 13.00 11.45 2.46
N GLU A 22 11.99 12.22 2.90
CA GLU A 22 11.77 13.60 2.45
C GLU A 22 13.01 14.48 2.67
N ARG A 23 13.68 14.34 3.82
CA ARG A 23 14.91 15.07 4.13
C ARG A 23 16.12 14.64 3.30
N ALA A 24 16.15 13.40 2.83
CA ALA A 24 17.27 12.85 2.06
C ALA A 24 17.19 13.21 0.57
N LEU A 25 15.99 13.37 0.01
CA LEU A 25 15.77 13.62 -1.42
C LEU A 25 16.46 14.89 -1.96
N PRO A 26 16.48 16.04 -1.25
CA PRO A 26 17.19 17.24 -1.72
C PRO A 26 18.69 17.03 -1.89
N ALA A 27 19.33 16.24 -1.00
CA ALA A 27 20.75 15.93 -1.11
C ALA A 27 21.10 15.12 -2.38
N LEU A 28 20.11 14.49 -3.00
CA LEU A 28 20.23 13.76 -4.26
C LEU A 28 19.82 14.61 -5.49
N GLY A 29 19.49 15.88 -5.29
CA GLY A 29 19.06 16.81 -6.35
C GLY A 29 17.56 16.76 -6.66
N PHE A 30 16.75 16.10 -5.82
CA PHE A 30 15.29 16.08 -5.96
C PHE A 30 14.65 17.15 -5.07
N ASP A 31 14.72 18.41 -5.52
CA ASP A 31 14.08 19.53 -4.85
C ASP A 31 12.55 19.55 -5.07
N GLY A 32 11.83 20.19 -4.15
CA GLY A 32 10.37 20.40 -4.27
C GLY A 32 9.50 19.18 -3.90
N VAL A 33 10.09 18.09 -3.43
CA VAL A 33 9.33 16.93 -2.90
C VAL A 33 8.85 17.23 -1.48
N SER A 34 7.58 16.98 -1.21
CA SER A 34 6.96 17.14 0.11
C SER A 34 5.81 16.15 0.29
N GLY A 35 5.43 15.88 1.54
CA GLY A 35 4.36 14.94 1.86
C GLY A 35 4.77 13.48 1.60
N VAL A 36 6.04 13.14 1.83
CA VAL A 36 6.51 11.76 1.64
C VAL A 36 5.98 10.88 2.75
N HIS A 37 5.29 9.82 2.35
CA HIS A 37 4.82 8.77 3.25
C HIS A 37 5.47 7.44 2.89
N VAL A 38 5.90 6.70 3.91
CA VAL A 38 6.42 5.35 3.77
C VAL A 38 5.47 4.40 4.47
N GLY A 39 4.86 3.51 3.68
CA GLY A 39 3.96 2.48 4.14
C GLY A 39 4.48 1.08 3.81
N ARG A 40 3.61 0.10 4.01
CA ARG A 40 3.87 -1.30 3.67
C ARG A 40 2.89 -1.78 2.60
N MET A 41 3.38 -2.63 1.70
CA MET A 41 2.55 -3.33 0.73
C MET A 41 2.58 -4.82 1.05
N VAL A 42 1.40 -5.41 1.24
CA VAL A 42 1.24 -6.85 1.38
C VAL A 42 0.65 -7.40 0.09
N GLU A 43 1.26 -8.43 -0.47
CA GLU A 43 0.74 -9.13 -1.64
C GLU A 43 0.40 -10.56 -1.24
N LEU A 44 -0.79 -11.02 -1.63
CA LEU A 44 -1.29 -12.33 -1.26
C LEU A 44 -2.18 -12.92 -2.35
N ASP A 45 -2.21 -14.24 -2.42
CA ASP A 45 -3.23 -14.99 -3.15
C ASP A 45 -4.34 -15.39 -2.17
N VAL A 46 -5.58 -15.11 -2.54
CA VAL A 46 -6.78 -15.40 -1.74
C VAL A 46 -7.84 -16.07 -2.62
N GLU A 47 -8.48 -17.11 -2.10
CA GLU A 47 -9.58 -17.80 -2.80
C GLU A 47 -10.84 -16.92 -2.83
N ASP A 48 -11.15 -16.29 -1.70
CA ASP A 48 -12.31 -15.42 -1.51
C ASP A 48 -11.88 -13.98 -1.16
N PRO A 49 -11.84 -13.06 -2.14
CA PRO A 49 -11.48 -11.65 -1.92
C PRO A 49 -12.40 -10.92 -0.94
N SER A 50 -13.63 -11.41 -0.70
CA SER A 50 -14.56 -10.77 0.23
C SER A 50 -14.05 -10.78 1.67
N ARG A 51 -13.07 -11.64 1.98
CA ARG A 51 -12.41 -11.75 3.29
C ARG A 51 -11.26 -10.77 3.50
N LEU A 52 -10.82 -10.06 2.46
CA LEU A 52 -9.69 -9.12 2.58
C LEU A 52 -9.90 -8.02 3.62
N PRO A 53 -11.09 -7.39 3.75
CA PRO A 53 -11.33 -6.39 4.80
C PRO A 53 -11.14 -6.96 6.21
N GLU A 54 -11.66 -8.17 6.48
CA GLU A 54 -11.51 -8.83 7.78
C GLU A 54 -10.02 -9.12 8.09
N MET A 55 -9.26 -9.59 7.10
CA MET A 55 -7.82 -9.82 7.24
C MET A 55 -7.08 -8.52 7.56
N CYS A 56 -7.47 -7.41 6.91
CA CYS A 56 -6.88 -6.10 7.14
C CYS A 56 -7.14 -5.60 8.57
N GLU A 57 -8.38 -5.63 9.02
CA GLU A 57 -8.75 -5.13 10.34
C GLU A 57 -8.18 -5.97 11.49
N ARG A 58 -8.03 -7.28 11.30
CA ARG A 58 -7.58 -8.19 12.36
C ARG A 58 -6.08 -8.37 12.45
N LEU A 59 -5.34 -8.14 11.36
CA LEU A 59 -3.92 -8.44 11.31
C LEU A 59 -3.12 -7.51 10.39
N LEU A 60 -3.57 -7.32 9.14
CA LEU A 60 -2.73 -6.65 8.15
C LEU A 60 -2.61 -5.15 8.38
N ALA A 61 -3.51 -4.50 9.10
CA ALA A 61 -3.44 -3.08 9.45
C ALA A 61 -3.79 -2.89 10.94
N ASN A 62 -3.19 -1.89 11.56
CA ASN A 62 -3.64 -1.42 12.86
C ASN A 62 -4.69 -0.31 12.67
N PRO A 63 -5.99 -0.56 12.90
CA PRO A 63 -7.06 0.37 12.57
C PRO A 63 -7.02 1.68 13.38
N LEU A 64 -6.26 1.74 14.47
CA LEU A 64 -6.11 2.95 15.27
C LEU A 64 -5.17 3.98 14.62
N ILE A 65 -4.18 3.53 13.86
CA ILE A 65 -3.09 4.39 13.40
C ILE A 65 -2.73 4.22 11.91
N GLU A 66 -3.28 3.20 11.24
CA GLU A 66 -3.05 2.93 9.82
C GLU A 66 -4.37 2.94 9.04
N ASP A 67 -4.31 3.41 7.80
CA ASP A 67 -5.30 3.18 6.75
C ASP A 67 -4.80 2.10 5.80
N TYR A 68 -5.73 1.42 5.13
CA TYR A 68 -5.40 0.45 4.10
C TYR A 68 -6.26 0.61 2.84
N GLU A 69 -5.71 0.19 1.71
CA GLU A 69 -6.38 0.12 0.42
C GLU A 69 -6.16 -1.27 -0.20
N VAL A 70 -7.22 -1.90 -0.68
CA VAL A 70 -7.19 -3.24 -1.27
C VAL A 70 -7.35 -3.15 -2.79
N LEU A 71 -6.40 -3.74 -3.50
CA LEU A 71 -6.38 -3.84 -4.96
C LEU A 71 -6.43 -5.32 -5.34
N VAL A 72 -7.60 -5.78 -5.78
CA VAL A 72 -7.75 -7.14 -6.33
C VAL A 72 -7.29 -7.11 -7.78
N MET A 73 -6.35 -8.00 -8.11
CA MET A 73 -5.79 -8.13 -9.45
C MET A 73 -6.45 -9.30 -10.15
N GLU A 74 -6.86 -9.07 -11.39
CA GLU A 74 -7.29 -10.15 -12.27
C GLU A 74 -6.12 -11.12 -12.50
N PRO A 75 -6.38 -12.43 -12.60
CA PRO A 75 -5.36 -13.37 -13.01
C PRO A 75 -4.83 -12.94 -14.38
N ALA A 76 -3.52 -12.79 -14.50
CA ALA A 76 -2.89 -12.48 -15.78
C ALA A 76 -3.13 -13.64 -16.75
N GLY A 77 -4.20 -13.58 -17.56
CA GLY A 77 -4.48 -14.59 -18.57
C GLY A 77 -5.94 -14.78 -18.98
N ALA A 78 -6.53 -13.78 -19.64
CA ALA A 78 -7.41 -13.99 -20.80
C ALA A 78 -7.27 -12.85 -21.82
N ALA A 79 -6.06 -12.30 -21.99
CA ALA A 79 -5.74 -11.57 -23.21
C ALA A 79 -5.49 -12.61 -24.31
N GLY A 80 -6.57 -13.10 -24.91
CA GLY A 80 -6.48 -13.91 -26.13
C GLY A 80 -5.87 -13.07 -27.25
N PRO A 81 -5.01 -13.65 -28.11
CA PRO A 81 -4.53 -12.94 -29.28
C PRO A 81 -5.67 -12.93 -30.32
N GLY A 82 -6.41 -11.82 -30.37
CA GLY A 82 -7.39 -11.52 -31.41
C GLY A 82 -6.99 -10.23 -32.11
N SER A 83 -5.92 -10.30 -32.89
CA SER A 83 -5.69 -9.39 -34.02
C SER A 83 -6.55 -9.79 -35.21
#